data_AF-A0A800FJS2-F1
#
_entry.id   AF-A0A800FJS2-F1
#
_cell.length_a   1.000
_cell.length_b   1.000
_cell.length_c   1.000
_cell.angle_alpha   90.00
_cell.angle_beta   90.00
_cell.angle_gamma   90.00
#
_symmetry.space_group_name_H-M   'P 1'
#
loop_
_entity.id
_entity.type
_entity.pdbx_description
1 polymer ?
#
loop_
_entity_poly.entity_id
_entity_poly.type
_entity_poly.pdbx_seq_one_letter_code
_entity_poly.pdbx_strand_id
1 'polypeptide(L)'
;MRYSIFIFTFYLLNLFSSTEANNNYPIILIHGFIGWGPEEMGGYNYWGGNYDYVEYLDSLGYEVYNVSVGPISSNWDCAVEAYYQIKGGQVDYGKRHSTQYGIIQKPSSKKWPGLYPEWDADHPIHIIGHSMGGQTARRLQYLLETEIYVDSARTIPESSD
;
A
#
# COMPACT_ATOMS: atom_id res chain seq x y z
N MET A 1 -22.14 -29.02 -43.22
CA MET A 1 -22.98 -27.80 -43.25
C MET A 1 -23.66 -27.47 -41.92
N ARG A 2 -24.31 -28.40 -41.22
CA ARG A 2 -25.01 -28.11 -39.93
C ARG A 2 -24.09 -27.71 -38.76
N TYR A 3 -22.91 -28.32 -38.63
CA TYR A 3 -21.94 -27.96 -37.58
C TYR A 3 -21.25 -26.61 -37.82
N SER A 4 -20.98 -26.26 -39.08
CA SER A 4 -20.37 -24.98 -39.46
C SER A 4 -21.29 -23.79 -39.16
N ILE A 5 -22.61 -23.96 -39.29
CA ILE A 5 -23.60 -22.94 -38.92
C ILE A 5 -23.65 -22.74 -37.40
N PHE A 6 -23.57 -23.82 -36.61
CA PHE A 6 -23.53 -23.73 -35.14
C PHE A 6 -22.28 -23.03 -34.61
N ILE A 7 -21.10 -23.33 -35.18
CA ILE A 7 -19.84 -22.65 -34.81
C ILE A 7 -19.88 -21.17 -35.17
N PHE A 8 -20.40 -20.82 -36.35
CA PHE A 8 -20.52 -19.43 -36.78
C PHE A 8 -21.49 -18.63 -35.91
N THR A 9 -22.59 -19.27 -35.46
CA THR A 9 -23.58 -18.65 -34.56
C THR A 9 -23.03 -18.47 -33.13
N PHE A 10 -22.16 -19.38 -32.67
CA PHE A 10 -21.50 -19.28 -31.36
C PHE A 10 -20.52 -18.10 -31.30
N TYR A 11 -19.79 -17.81 -32.38
CA TYR A 11 -18.91 -16.64 -32.47
C TYR A 11 -19.67 -15.31 -32.68
N LEU A 12 -20.83 -15.33 -33.34
CA LEU A 12 -21.70 -14.15 -33.53
C LEU A 12 -22.45 -13.72 -32.26
N LEU A 13 -22.72 -14.63 -31.34
CA LEU A 13 -23.43 -14.36 -30.08
C LEU A 13 -22.49 -14.06 -28.89
N ASN A 14 -21.19 -14.34 -29.02
CA ASN A 14 -20.18 -13.86 -28.06
C ASN A 14 -19.67 -12.49 -28.52
N LEU A 15 -20.57 -11.50 -28.50
CA LEU A 15 -20.16 -10.10 -28.51
C LEU A 15 -19.17 -9.91 -27.34
N PHE A 16 -17.95 -9.52 -27.69
CA PHE A 16 -16.84 -9.21 -26.80
C PHE A 16 -17.34 -8.67 -25.46
N SER A 17 -17.24 -9.48 -24.41
CA SER A 17 -17.39 -8.96 -23.04
C SER A 17 -16.15 -8.12 -22.76
N SER A 18 -16.22 -6.82 -23.01
CA SER A 18 -15.23 -5.86 -22.54
C SER A 18 -15.47 -5.67 -21.04
N THR A 19 -14.62 -6.28 -20.23
CA THR A 19 -14.56 -5.97 -18.80
C THR A 19 -13.82 -4.66 -18.65
N GLU A 20 -14.55 -3.60 -18.38
CA GLU A 20 -13.96 -2.31 -18.00
C GLU A 20 -13.60 -2.33 -16.51
N ALA A 21 -12.56 -1.61 -16.13
CA ALA A 21 -12.24 -1.39 -14.72
C ALA A 21 -13.34 -0.53 -14.08
N ASN A 22 -13.79 -0.90 -12.88
CA ASN A 22 -14.84 -0.16 -12.17
C ASN A 22 -14.31 1.11 -11.46
N ASN A 23 -13.00 1.32 -11.41
CA ASN A 23 -12.36 2.47 -10.77
C ASN A 23 -10.93 2.68 -11.29
N ASN A 24 -10.39 3.87 -11.00
CA ASN A 24 -9.01 4.27 -11.30
C ASN A 24 -8.27 4.68 -10.02
N TYR A 25 -8.48 3.97 -8.91
CA TYR A 25 -7.83 4.28 -7.64
C TYR A 25 -6.32 4.03 -7.74
N PRO A 26 -5.49 4.86 -7.09
CA PRO A 26 -4.04 4.72 -7.18
C PRO A 26 -3.55 3.41 -6.56
N ILE A 27 -2.47 2.87 -7.13
CA ILE A 27 -1.82 1.66 -6.66
C ILE A 27 -0.67 2.04 -5.73
N ILE A 28 -0.68 1.51 -4.51
CA ILE A 28 0.42 1.63 -3.55
C ILE A 28 1.19 0.31 -3.50
N LEU A 29 2.47 0.36 -3.83
CA LEU A 29 3.37 -0.77 -3.77
C LEU A 29 4.10 -0.80 -2.42
N ILE A 30 4.03 -1.95 -1.72
CA ILE A 30 4.73 -2.16 -0.43
C ILE A 30 5.69 -3.35 -0.57
N HIS A 31 6.99 -3.08 -0.48
CA HIS A 31 8.02 -4.12 -0.51
C HIS A 31 8.02 -4.99 0.76
N GLY A 32 8.70 -6.13 0.69
CA GLY A 32 8.83 -7.06 1.80
C GLY A 32 10.13 -6.90 2.60
N PHE A 33 10.43 -7.96 3.36
CA PHE A 33 11.68 -8.13 4.09
C PHE A 33 12.86 -7.87 3.15
N ILE A 34 13.87 -7.14 3.63
CA ILE A 34 15.08 -6.71 2.89
C ILE A 34 14.81 -5.97 1.57
N GLY A 35 13.60 -5.41 1.40
CA GLY A 35 13.31 -4.51 0.28
C GLY A 35 13.79 -3.09 0.53
N TRP A 36 13.64 -2.23 -0.47
CA TRP A 36 14.12 -0.85 -0.46
C TRP A 36 13.19 0.03 -1.28
N GLY A 37 13.25 1.33 -0.99
CA GLY A 37 12.52 2.38 -1.66
C GLY A 37 13.11 2.81 -3.00
N PRO A 38 12.44 3.76 -3.69
CA PRO A 38 13.00 4.45 -4.84
C PRO A 38 14.37 5.04 -4.53
N GLU A 39 15.30 4.98 -5.48
CA GLU A 39 16.66 5.57 -5.41
C GLU A 39 17.62 4.99 -4.35
N GLU A 40 17.18 4.08 -3.49
CA GLU A 40 18.01 3.54 -2.39
C GLU A 40 19.09 2.53 -2.84
N MET A 41 18.95 1.95 -4.03
CA MET A 41 19.87 0.93 -4.58
C MET A 41 20.50 1.35 -5.92
N GLY A 42 20.82 2.64 -6.07
CA GLY A 42 21.62 3.13 -7.21
C GLY A 42 20.98 2.87 -8.58
N GLY A 43 19.65 2.95 -8.66
CA GLY A 43 18.87 2.72 -9.88
C GLY A 43 18.38 1.28 -10.09
N TYR A 44 18.68 0.35 -9.17
CA TYR A 44 18.08 -0.99 -9.21
C TYR A 44 16.76 -1.01 -8.43
N ASN A 45 15.65 -1.15 -9.14
CA ASN A 45 14.31 -1.07 -8.58
C ASN A 45 13.90 -2.36 -7.87
N TYR A 46 13.31 -2.25 -6.68
CA TYR A 46 12.68 -3.41 -6.05
C TYR A 46 11.55 -3.97 -6.94
N TRP A 47 10.75 -3.06 -7.49
CA TRP A 47 9.66 -3.36 -8.42
C TRP A 47 10.14 -3.29 -9.87
N GLY A 48 10.85 -4.32 -10.32
CA GLY A 48 11.25 -4.48 -11.73
C GLY A 48 12.74 -4.74 -11.97
N GLY A 49 13.58 -4.65 -10.93
CA GLY A 49 15.02 -4.87 -11.04
C GLY A 49 15.67 -3.82 -11.94
N ASN A 50 16.11 -4.25 -13.12
CA ASN A 50 16.65 -3.33 -14.14
C ASN A 50 15.55 -2.57 -14.92
N TYR A 51 14.28 -2.89 -14.67
CA TYR A 51 13.13 -2.18 -15.22
C TYR A 51 12.44 -1.36 -14.13
N ASP A 52 11.71 -0.34 -14.52
CA ASP A 52 10.86 0.45 -13.64
C ASP A 52 9.39 0.10 -13.87
N TYR A 53 8.82 -0.73 -12.99
CA TYR A 53 7.39 -1.07 -13.08
C TYR A 53 6.48 0.07 -12.62
N VAL A 54 6.99 1.02 -11.83
CA VAL A 54 6.22 2.21 -11.47
C VAL A 54 6.05 3.08 -12.71
N GLU A 55 7.15 3.41 -13.38
CA GLU A 55 7.14 4.18 -14.65
C GLU A 55 6.36 3.46 -15.74
N TYR A 56 6.50 2.13 -15.86
CA TYR A 56 5.75 1.35 -16.84
C TYR A 56 4.23 1.44 -16.61
N LEU A 57 3.76 1.25 -15.38
CA LEU A 57 2.32 1.33 -15.07
C LEU A 57 1.79 2.75 -15.23
N ASP A 58 2.56 3.77 -14.84
CA ASP A 58 2.24 5.17 -15.07
C ASP A 58 2.10 5.49 -16.56
N SER A 59 2.99 4.96 -17.40
CA SER A 59 2.90 5.10 -18.87
C SER A 59 1.65 4.49 -19.50
N LEU A 60 0.99 3.55 -18.79
CA LEU A 60 -0.29 2.94 -19.18
C LEU A 60 -1.51 3.70 -18.63
N GLY A 61 -1.30 4.78 -17.87
CA GLY A 61 -2.35 5.61 -17.28
C GLY A 61 -2.80 5.18 -15.88
N TYR A 62 -2.03 4.32 -15.19
CA TYR A 62 -2.30 3.97 -13.79
C TYR A 62 -1.48 4.87 -12.87
N GLU A 63 -2.13 5.54 -11.92
CA GLU A 63 -1.43 6.27 -10.87
C GLU A 63 -0.81 5.27 -9.88
N VAL A 64 0.52 5.26 -9.76
CA VAL A 64 1.25 4.30 -8.94
C VAL A 64 2.26 4.98 -8.03
N TYR A 65 2.24 4.61 -6.75
CA TYR A 65 3.17 5.07 -5.74
C TYR A 65 3.94 3.90 -5.12
N ASN A 66 5.19 4.14 -4.74
CA ASN A 66 6.05 3.15 -4.10
C ASN A 66 6.53 3.68 -2.74
N VAL A 67 6.15 3.01 -1.65
CA VAL A 67 6.59 3.38 -0.29
C VAL A 67 7.87 2.66 0.10
N SER A 68 8.70 3.32 0.90
CA SER A 68 9.92 2.75 1.48
C SER A 68 9.74 2.52 2.98
N VAL A 69 9.56 1.26 3.40
CA VAL A 69 9.35 0.90 4.81
C VAL A 69 10.56 0.19 5.38
N GLY A 70 10.69 0.14 6.71
CA GLY A 70 11.81 -0.54 7.35
C GLY A 70 12.00 -2.01 6.87
N PRO A 71 13.15 -2.36 6.26
CA PRO A 71 13.36 -3.69 5.65
C PRO A 71 13.38 -4.84 6.65
N ILE A 72 13.59 -4.54 7.92
CA ILE A 72 13.68 -5.49 9.03
C ILE A 72 12.82 -5.06 10.24
N SER A 73 11.99 -4.03 10.07
CA SER A 73 11.10 -3.51 11.12
C SER A 73 9.88 -4.41 11.33
N SER A 74 9.13 -4.20 12.40
CA SER A 74 7.89 -4.96 12.63
C SER A 74 6.81 -4.58 11.61
N ASN A 75 5.86 -5.49 11.33
CA ASN A 75 4.71 -5.16 10.49
C ASN A 75 3.87 -3.98 11.05
N TRP A 76 3.89 -3.74 12.37
CA TRP A 76 3.24 -2.57 12.96
C TRP A 76 3.95 -1.29 12.52
N ASP A 77 5.26 -1.23 12.69
CA ASP A 77 6.07 -0.05 12.34
C ASP A 77 5.99 0.22 10.85
N CYS A 78 6.15 -0.81 10.01
CA CYS A 78 6.03 -0.68 8.56
C CYS A 78 4.64 -0.20 8.13
N ALA A 79 3.57 -0.62 8.81
CA ALA A 79 2.22 -0.17 8.49
C ALA A 79 2.02 1.31 8.83
N VAL A 80 2.52 1.75 9.99
CA VAL A 80 2.51 3.16 10.40
C VAL A 80 3.35 4.01 9.43
N GLU A 81 4.55 3.55 9.07
CA GLU A 81 5.42 4.22 8.09
C GLU A 81 4.75 4.34 6.72
N ALA A 82 4.12 3.27 6.23
CA ALA A 82 3.38 3.29 4.98
C ALA A 82 2.22 4.29 5.03
N TYR A 83 1.43 4.29 6.12
CA TYR A 83 0.33 5.25 6.30
C TYR A 83 0.81 6.70 6.13
N TYR A 84 1.85 7.10 6.87
CA TYR A 84 2.35 8.47 6.83
C TYR A 84 3.09 8.83 5.54
N GLN A 85 3.66 7.86 4.81
CA GLN A 85 4.17 8.10 3.46
C GLN A 85 3.05 8.36 2.46
N ILE A 86 1.93 7.65 2.57
CA ILE A 86 0.76 7.85 1.69
C ILE A 86 0.05 9.15 2.06
N LYS A 87 -0.45 9.26 3.29
CA LYS A 87 -1.29 10.37 3.76
C LYS A 87 -0.51 11.67 4.03
N GLY A 88 0.76 11.55 4.37
CA GLY A 88 1.58 12.65 4.86
C GLY A 88 1.49 12.84 6.36
N GLY A 89 2.44 13.59 6.91
CA GLY A 89 2.54 13.90 8.34
C GLY A 89 3.78 13.33 9.02
N GLN A 90 3.81 13.46 10.35
CA GLN A 90 4.89 12.97 11.21
C GLN A 90 4.54 11.56 11.70
N VAL A 91 5.43 10.58 11.49
CA VAL A 91 5.20 9.23 12.05
C VAL A 91 5.02 9.30 13.56
N ASP A 92 4.00 8.58 14.01
CA ASP A 92 3.72 8.24 15.40
C ASP A 92 3.44 6.73 15.49
N TYR A 93 4.39 5.96 16.03
CA TYR A 93 4.22 4.51 16.21
C TYR A 93 3.23 4.14 17.34
N GLY A 94 2.71 5.13 18.07
CA GLY A 94 1.88 4.97 19.25
C GLY A 94 2.71 4.92 20.52
N LYS A 95 2.28 5.67 21.53
CA LYS A 95 2.85 5.71 22.88
C LYS A 95 2.94 4.33 23.53
N ARG A 96 1.88 3.50 23.45
CA ARG A 96 1.89 2.18 24.10
C ARG A 96 2.90 1.25 23.43
N HIS A 97 2.83 1.17 22.11
CA HIS A 97 3.74 0.36 21.31
C HIS A 97 5.19 0.76 21.56
N SER A 98 5.46 2.07 21.51
CA SER A 98 6.79 2.62 21.68
C SER A 98 7.37 2.36 23.07
N THR A 99 6.55 2.53 24.12
CA THR A 99 6.96 2.22 25.49
C THR A 99 7.23 0.73 25.67
N GLN A 100 6.39 -0.13 25.10
CA GLN A 100 6.51 -1.59 25.23
C GLN A 100 7.78 -2.14 24.56
N TYR A 101 8.13 -1.62 23.38
CA TYR A 101 9.26 -2.11 22.59
C TYR A 101 10.52 -1.24 22.68
N GLY A 102 10.47 -0.15 23.44
CA GLY A 102 11.62 0.74 23.67
C GLY A 102 12.06 1.52 22.44
N ILE A 103 11.13 1.88 21.55
CA ILE A 103 11.40 2.65 20.34
C ILE A 103 11.01 4.12 20.50
N ILE A 104 11.54 5.00 19.65
CA ILE A 104 11.16 6.41 19.61
C ILE A 104 9.77 6.52 18.98
N GLN A 105 8.79 7.06 19.70
CA GLN A 105 7.41 7.19 19.22
C GLN A 105 7.28 8.06 17.97
N LYS A 106 7.85 9.27 17.99
CA LYS A 106 7.82 10.23 16.88
C LYS A 106 9.25 10.58 16.43
N PRO A 107 9.91 9.77 15.61
CA PRO A 107 11.26 10.06 15.14
C PRO A 107 11.25 11.25 14.17
N SER A 108 12.05 12.28 14.48
CA SER A 108 12.07 13.56 13.74
C SER A 108 12.47 13.45 12.27
N SER A 109 13.15 12.37 11.88
CA SER A 109 13.54 12.11 10.49
C SER A 109 12.43 11.51 9.63
N LYS A 110 11.32 11.06 10.24
CA LYS A 110 10.21 10.38 9.55
C LYS A 110 8.98 11.29 9.47
N LYS A 111 9.09 12.29 8.60
CA LYS A 111 8.00 13.21 8.26
C LYS A 111 7.90 13.34 6.75
N TRP A 112 6.73 13.10 6.18
CA TRP A 112 6.51 13.11 4.74
C TRP A 112 5.45 14.13 4.34
N PRO A 113 5.55 14.70 3.12
CA PRO A 113 4.48 15.52 2.55
C PRO A 113 3.21 14.71 2.25
N GLY A 114 3.34 13.40 2.03
CA GLY A 114 2.28 12.50 1.57
C GLY A 114 2.33 12.32 0.06
N LEU A 115 2.31 11.06 -0.38
CA LEU A 115 2.25 10.68 -1.79
C LEU A 115 0.83 10.85 -2.36
N TYR A 116 -0.19 10.64 -1.53
CA TYR A 116 -1.60 10.80 -1.87
C TYR A 116 -2.38 11.41 -0.67
N PRO A 117 -2.19 12.71 -0.37
CA PRO A 117 -2.77 13.36 0.82
C PRO A 117 -4.29 13.38 0.87
N GLU A 118 -4.97 13.27 -0.27
CA GLU A 118 -6.43 13.18 -0.40
C GLU A 118 -6.99 11.83 0.05
N TRP A 119 -6.16 10.81 0.31
CA TRP A 119 -6.61 9.47 0.72
C TRP A 119 -7.63 9.51 1.86
N ASP A 120 -8.86 9.08 1.60
CA ASP A 120 -9.92 8.93 2.58
C ASP A 120 -10.94 7.86 2.12
N ALA A 121 -12.14 7.84 2.72
CA ALA A 121 -13.18 6.88 2.37
C ALA A 121 -13.75 7.06 0.95
N ASP A 122 -13.71 8.29 0.41
CA ASP A 122 -14.19 8.64 -0.93
C ASP A 122 -13.07 8.57 -1.98
N HIS A 123 -11.80 8.61 -1.54
CA HIS A 123 -10.59 8.49 -2.35
C HIS A 123 -9.76 7.26 -1.94
N PRO A 124 -10.26 6.02 -2.16
CA PRO A 124 -9.58 4.80 -1.71
C PRO A 124 -8.35 4.48 -2.57
N ILE A 125 -7.57 3.48 -2.13
CA ILE A 125 -6.33 3.04 -2.77
C ILE A 125 -6.33 1.52 -2.96
N HIS A 126 -5.54 1.02 -3.91
CA HIS A 126 -5.21 -0.41 -4.03
C HIS A 126 -3.82 -0.67 -3.49
N ILE A 127 -3.65 -1.65 -2.58
CA ILE A 127 -2.33 -2.00 -2.05
C ILE A 127 -1.86 -3.32 -2.66
N ILE A 128 -0.67 -3.31 -3.27
CA ILE A 128 0.05 -4.51 -3.72
C ILE A 128 1.26 -4.71 -2.80
N GLY A 129 1.15 -5.70 -1.91
CA GLY A 129 2.23 -6.09 -1.01
C GLY A 129 2.96 -7.34 -1.49
N HIS A 130 4.27 -7.25 -1.75
CA HIS A 130 5.10 -8.43 -2.04
C HIS A 130 5.76 -8.96 -0.76
N SER A 131 5.79 -10.29 -0.58
CA SER A 131 6.42 -10.94 0.59
C SER A 131 5.85 -10.38 1.92
N MET A 132 6.70 -9.94 2.85
CA MET A 132 6.29 -9.29 4.11
C MET A 132 5.42 -8.04 3.88
N GLY A 133 5.51 -7.38 2.72
CA GLY A 133 4.66 -6.26 2.36
C GLY A 133 3.17 -6.60 2.37
N GLY A 134 2.81 -7.86 2.10
CA GLY A 134 1.42 -8.32 2.24
C GLY A 134 0.95 -8.39 3.70
N GLN A 135 1.86 -8.70 4.64
CA GLN A 135 1.55 -8.64 6.07
C GLN A 135 1.45 -7.19 6.55
N THR A 136 2.33 -6.31 6.09
CA THR A 136 2.27 -4.87 6.31
C THR A 136 0.93 -4.29 5.83
N ALA A 137 0.51 -4.61 4.60
CA ALA A 137 -0.77 -4.16 4.05
C ALA A 137 -1.97 -4.56 4.92
N ARG A 138 -2.01 -5.83 5.35
CA ARG A 138 -3.06 -6.32 6.27
C ARG A 138 -3.00 -5.66 7.64
N ARG A 139 -1.80 -5.35 8.14
CA ARG A 139 -1.61 -4.65 9.41
C ARG A 139 -2.08 -3.20 9.32
N LEU A 140 -1.83 -2.53 8.19
CA LEU A 140 -2.36 -1.20 7.91
C LEU A 140 -3.89 -1.20 7.91
N GLN A 141 -4.54 -2.13 7.18
CA GLN A 141 -6.00 -2.27 7.21
C GLN A 141 -6.53 -2.44 8.64
N TYR A 142 -5.92 -3.34 9.41
CA TYR A 142 -6.29 -3.57 10.80
C TYR A 142 -6.20 -2.28 11.64
N LEU A 143 -5.13 -1.49 11.48
CA LEU A 143 -4.94 -0.25 12.22
C LEU A 143 -5.94 0.84 11.82
N LEU A 144 -6.35 0.90 10.55
CA LEU A 144 -7.36 1.84 10.07
C LEU A 144 -8.77 1.53 10.63
N GLU A 145 -9.05 0.26 10.89
CA GLU A 145 -10.37 -0.21 11.35
C GLU A 145 -10.48 -0.38 12.87
N THR A 146 -9.37 -0.25 13.60
CA THR A 146 -9.31 -0.58 15.03
C THR A 146 -8.88 0.62 15.88
N GLU A 147 -9.67 0.93 16.90
CA GLU A 147 -9.26 1.85 17.95
C GLU A 147 -8.19 1.20 18.86
N ILE A 148 -7.06 1.88 19.01
CA ILE A 148 -5.96 1.45 19.88
C ILE A 148 -6.03 2.26 21.19
N TYR A 149 -5.61 1.64 22.30
CA TYR A 149 -5.69 2.24 23.63
C TYR A 149 -4.33 2.21 24.31
N VAL A 150 -4.03 3.25 25.07
CA VAL A 150 -2.77 3.40 25.82
C VAL A 150 -2.70 2.40 26.96
N ASP A 151 -3.83 2.10 27.60
CA ASP A 151 -3.95 1.22 28.75
C ASP A 151 -4.57 -0.14 28.40
N SER A 152 -4.28 -1.17 29.20
CA SER A 152 -4.83 -2.51 28.99
C SER A 152 -6.33 -2.61 29.26
N ALA A 153 -6.90 -1.69 30.05
CA ALA A 153 -8.33 -1.65 30.35
C ALA A 153 -9.18 -0.99 29.25
N ARG A 154 -8.53 -0.48 28.17
CA ARG A 154 -9.17 0.18 27.02
C ARG A 154 -10.02 1.38 27.43
N THR A 155 -9.48 2.21 28.32
CA THR A 155 -10.17 3.38 28.86
C THR A 155 -9.67 4.69 28.27
N ILE A 156 -8.43 4.72 27.77
CA ILE A 156 -7.77 5.89 27.20
C ILE A 156 -7.38 5.55 25.76
N PRO A 157 -8.15 6.03 24.76
CA PRO A 157 -7.79 5.91 23.37
C PRO A 157 -6.40 6.49 23.10
N GLU A 158 -5.66 5.85 22.22
CA GLU A 158 -4.38 6.33 21.74
C GLU A 158 -4.62 7.49 20.78
N SER A 159 -4.09 8.66 21.14
CA SER A 159 -4.14 9.86 20.29
C SER A 159 -2.82 10.05 19.57
N SER A 160 -2.90 10.26 18.26
CA SER A 160 -1.81 10.86 17.48
C SER A 160 -2.12 12.35 17.29
N ASP A 161 -1.09 13.19 17.27
CA ASP A 161 -1.24 14.64 17.05
C ASP A 161 -1.12 14.97 15.56
#